data_AF-A0A161VFL1-F1
#
_entry.id   AF-A0A161VFL1-F1
#
_cell.length_a   1.000
_cell.length_b   1.000
_cell.length_c   1.000
_cell.angle_alpha   90.00
_cell.angle_beta   90.00
_cell.angle_gamma   90.00
#
_symmetry.space_group_name_H-M   'P 1'
#
loop_
_entity.id
_entity.type
_entity.pdbx_description
1 polymer ?
#
loop_
_entity_poly.entity_id
_entity_poly.type
_entity_poly.pdbx_seq_one_letter_code
_entity_poly.pdbx_strand_id
1 'polypeptide(L)'
;MALFHPDNCTMSERHKKIYAYCELAYTAVDFSAAALFVVGSILFFKEATTYVGTWLFLIGSILFGLRPTIKLFREIAYIRLGKYEGLPEGTENNTGWLNPDMK
;
A
#
# COMPACT_ATOMS: atom_id res chain seq x y z
N MET A 1 17.14 7.93 -4.01
CA MET A 1 15.92 8.76 -3.98
C MET A 1 15.33 8.77 -2.59
N ALA A 2 15.40 9.92 -1.91
CA ALA A 2 15.02 10.04 -0.51
C ALA A 2 13.64 10.69 -0.39
N LEU A 3 12.59 9.86 -0.47
CA LEU A 3 11.23 10.21 -0.03
C LEU A 3 11.11 10.23 1.51
N PHE A 4 12.22 10.00 2.22
CA PHE A 4 12.39 10.13 3.65
C PHE A 4 13.40 11.25 3.95
N HIS A 5 13.05 12.50 3.63
CA HIS A 5 13.77 13.64 4.21
C HIS A 5 13.13 13.97 5.57
N PRO A 6 13.88 13.92 6.69
CA PRO A 6 13.37 14.26 8.01
C PRO A 6 13.00 15.75 8.15
N ASP A 7 13.23 16.57 7.12
CA ASP A 7 12.95 18.01 7.10
C ASP A 7 11.66 18.41 6.35
N ASN A 8 10.85 17.47 5.87
CA ASN A 8 9.51 17.80 5.35
C ASN A 8 8.47 18.07 6.47
N CYS A 9 8.95 18.20 7.71
CA CYS A 9 8.19 18.48 8.93
C CYS A 9 7.37 19.77 8.90
N THR A 10 7.53 20.61 7.88
CA THR A 10 6.85 21.91 7.73
C THR A 10 5.72 21.91 6.69
N MET A 11 5.42 20.80 6.02
CA MET A 11 4.35 20.76 5.02
C MET A 11 2.97 20.54 5.67
N SER A 12 2.53 21.60 6.37
CA SER A 12 1.15 21.88 6.79
C SER A 12 0.50 20.89 7.77
N GLU A 13 0.21 21.36 8.98
CA GLU A 13 -0.67 20.71 9.98
C GLU A 13 -2.01 20.23 9.39
N ARG A 14 -2.45 20.80 8.26
CA ARG A 14 -3.67 20.41 7.54
C ARG A 14 -3.50 19.11 6.76
N HIS A 15 -2.31 18.82 6.21
CA HIS A 15 -2.03 17.58 5.48
C HIS A 15 -1.88 16.37 6.42
N LYS A 16 -1.26 16.54 7.60
CA LYS A 16 -1.19 15.47 8.61
C LYS A 16 -2.57 14.99 9.05
N LYS A 17 -3.53 15.91 9.25
CA LYS A 17 -4.90 15.56 9.61
C LYS A 17 -5.60 14.76 8.51
N ILE A 18 -5.50 15.21 7.25
CA ILE A 18 -6.10 14.51 6.10
C ILE A 18 -5.52 13.10 5.97
N TYR A 19 -4.20 12.94 6.10
CA TYR A 19 -3.55 11.64 6.05
C TYR A 19 -4.04 10.71 7.17
N ALA A 20 -4.13 11.21 8.40
CA ALA A 20 -4.64 10.43 9.53
C ALA A 20 -6.11 10.00 9.34
N TYR A 21 -6.97 10.87 8.80
CA TYR A 21 -8.35 10.49 8.47
C TYR A 21 -8.41 9.44 7.36
N CYS A 22 -7.56 9.53 6.33
CA CYS A 22 -7.48 8.51 5.29
C CYS A 22 -7.04 7.16 5.84
N GLU A 23 -6.01 7.12 6.69
CA GLU A 23 -5.54 5.88 7.31
C GLU A 23 -6.58 5.24 8.24
N LEU A 24 -7.29 6.07 9.01
CA LEU A 24 -8.43 5.63 9.82
C LEU A 24 -9.57 5.11 8.94
N ALA A 25 -9.87 5.77 7.83
CA ALA A 25 -10.89 5.33 6.88
C ALA A 25 -10.54 3.96 6.26
N TYR A 26 -9.28 3.74 5.88
CA TYR A 26 -8.84 2.41 5.42
C TYR A 26 -9.02 1.34 6.48
N THR A 27 -8.63 1.63 7.72
CA THR A 27 -8.80 0.69 8.83
C THR A 27 -10.28 0.41 9.10
N ALA A 28 -11.13 1.43 9.01
CA ALA A 28 -12.57 1.30 9.19
C ALA A 28 -13.20 0.45 8.07
N VAL A 29 -12.77 0.62 6.83
CA VAL A 29 -13.20 -0.19 5.68
C VAL A 29 -12.79 -1.65 5.87
N ASP A 30 -11.53 -1.92 6.24
CA ASP A 30 -11.03 -3.27 6.50
C ASP A 30 -11.83 -3.96 7.62
N PHE A 31 -12.07 -3.25 8.73
CA PHE A 31 -12.85 -3.76 9.85
C PHE A 31 -14.31 -4.02 9.46
N SER A 32 -14.91 -3.12 8.68
CA SER A 32 -16.28 -3.27 8.18
C SER A 32 -16.39 -4.49 7.24
N ALA A 33 -15.42 -4.68 6.35
CA ALA A 33 -15.36 -5.85 5.47
C ALA A 33 -15.27 -7.15 6.27
N ALA A 34 -14.40 -7.21 7.29
CA ALA A 34 -14.28 -8.36 8.18
C ALA A 34 -15.60 -8.64 8.92
N ALA A 35 -16.25 -7.61 9.46
CA ALA A 35 -17.54 -7.75 10.13
C ALA A 35 -18.63 -8.29 9.18
N LEU A 36 -18.72 -7.76 7.96
CA LEU A 36 -19.66 -8.22 6.95
C LEU A 36 -19.44 -9.69 6.57
N PHE A 37 -18.19 -10.13 6.48
CA PHE A 37 -17.88 -11.55 6.22
C PHE A 37 -18.30 -12.46 7.37
N VAL A 38 -18.02 -12.09 8.61
CA VAL A 38 -18.43 -12.88 9.78
C VAL A 38 -19.94 -12.98 9.86
N VAL A 39 -20.63 -11.84 9.74
CA VAL A 39 -22.11 -11.79 9.78
C VAL A 39 -22.68 -12.58 8.60
N GLY A 40 -22.21 -12.35 7.38
CA GLY A 40 -22.64 -13.11 6.21
C GLY A 40 -22.43 -14.62 6.37
N SER A 41 -21.32 -15.04 7.00
CA SER A 41 -21.02 -16.45 7.25
C SER A 41 -22.04 -17.07 8.19
N ILE A 42 -22.46 -16.32 9.21
CA ILE A 42 -23.51 -16.75 10.13
C ILE A 42 -24.85 -16.87 9.41
N LEU A 43 -25.18 -15.94 8.50
CA LEU A 43 -26.44 -15.99 7.73
C LEU A 43 -26.51 -17.20 6.78
N PHE A 44 -25.38 -17.76 6.34
CA PHE A 44 -25.36 -18.95 5.49
C PHE A 44 -25.79 -20.25 6.19
N PHE A 45 -25.90 -20.27 7.53
CA PHE A 45 -26.38 -21.46 8.25
C PHE A 45 -27.89 -21.74 8.11
N LYS A 46 -28.66 -20.78 7.60
CA LYS A 46 -30.11 -20.94 7.37
C LYS A 46 -30.46 -20.53 5.95
N GLU A 47 -31.20 -21.39 5.25
CA GLU A 47 -31.59 -21.18 3.85
C GLU A 47 -32.40 -19.89 3.64
N ALA A 48 -33.28 -19.54 4.58
CA ALA A 48 -34.08 -18.31 4.53
C ALA A 48 -33.25 -17.01 4.60
N THR A 49 -32.04 -17.06 5.16
CA THR A 49 -31.15 -15.88 5.30
C THR A 49 -30.01 -15.89 4.30
N THR A 50 -29.83 -16.96 3.52
CA THR A 50 -28.77 -17.12 2.52
C THR A 50 -28.75 -16.00 1.48
N TYR A 51 -29.92 -15.53 1.02
CA TYR A 51 -30.00 -14.43 0.06
C TYR A 51 -29.35 -13.14 0.61
N VAL A 52 -29.68 -12.78 1.85
CA VAL A 52 -29.10 -11.61 2.53
C VAL A 52 -27.62 -11.83 2.84
N GLY A 53 -27.25 -13.03 3.32
CA GLY A 53 -25.86 -13.41 3.59
C GLY A 53 -24.96 -13.29 2.34
N THR A 54 -25.49 -13.66 1.17
CA THR A 54 -24.78 -13.56 -0.12
C THR A 54 -24.44 -12.12 -0.47
N TRP A 55 -25.39 -11.18 -0.29
CA TRP A 55 -25.14 -9.77 -0.54
C TRP A 55 -24.14 -9.16 0.46
N LEU A 56 -24.23 -9.53 1.74
CA LEU A 56 -23.25 -9.08 2.74
C LEU A 56 -21.84 -9.59 2.40
N PHE A 57 -21.72 -10.84 1.93
CA PHE A 57 -20.46 -11.39 1.46
C PHE A 57 -19.93 -10.69 0.21
N LEU A 58 -20.79 -10.37 -0.75
CA LEU A 58 -20.41 -9.64 -1.96
C LEU A 58 -19.88 -8.24 -1.63
N ILE A 59 -20.62 -7.49 -0.79
CA ILE A 59 -20.21 -6.15 -0.37
C ILE A 59 -18.91 -6.22 0.44
N GLY A 60 -18.81 -7.16 1.39
CA GLY A 60 -17.58 -7.41 2.15
C GLY A 60 -16.39 -7.71 1.23
N SER A 61 -16.59 -8.50 0.17
CA SER A 61 -15.56 -8.83 -0.83
C SER A 61 -15.08 -7.62 -1.61
N ILE A 62 -16.01 -6.76 -2.05
CA ILE A 62 -15.67 -5.54 -2.76
C ILE A 62 -14.86 -4.60 -1.85
N LEU A 63 -15.29 -4.40 -0.61
CA LEU A 63 -14.59 -3.55 0.36
C LEU A 63 -13.20 -4.10 0.69
N PHE A 64 -13.08 -5.41 0.92
CA PHE A 64 -11.80 -6.07 1.18
C PHE A 64 -10.83 -5.97 -0.02
N GLY A 65 -11.35 -5.99 -1.25
CA GLY A 65 -10.55 -5.86 -2.46
C GLY A 65 -9.93 -4.47 -2.65
N LEU A 66 -10.54 -3.39 -2.14
CA LEU A 66 -10.06 -2.02 -2.40
C LEU A 66 -8.62 -1.80 -1.92
N ARG A 67 -8.27 -2.28 -0.72
CA ARG A 67 -6.96 -2.04 -0.12
C ARG A 67 -5.79 -2.70 -0.87
N PRO A 68 -5.82 -4.00 -1.21
CA PRO A 68 -4.80 -4.60 -2.06
C PRO A 68 -4.80 -4.00 -3.46
N THR A 69 -5.95 -3.58 -4.03
CA THR A 69 -5.98 -2.92 -5.34
C THR A 69 -5.20 -1.60 -5.35
N ILE A 70 -5.34 -0.76 -4.32
CA ILE A 70 -4.60 0.50 -4.22
C ILE A 70 -3.09 0.23 -4.08
N LYS A 71 -2.71 -0.75 -3.24
CA LYS A 71 -1.31 -1.14 -3.06
C LYS A 71 -0.71 -1.66 -4.39
N LEU A 72 -1.45 -2.52 -5.09
CA LEU A 72 -1.04 -3.08 -6.38
C LEU A 72 -0.90 -1.99 -7.44
N PHE A 73 -1.86 -1.07 -7.54
CA PHE A 73 -1.80 0.05 -8.49
C PHE A 73 -0.55 0.90 -8.25
N ARG A 74 -0.25 1.19 -6.98
CA ARG A 74 0.97 1.92 -6.60
C ARG A 74 2.24 1.15 -6.98
N GLU A 75 2.31 -0.15 -6.72
CA GLU A 75 3.46 -0.99 -7.11
C GLU A 75 3.64 -1.03 -8.64
N ILE A 76 2.56 -1.16 -9.42
CA ILE A 76 2.59 -1.12 -10.88
C ILE A 76 3.08 0.26 -11.38
N ALA A 77 2.60 1.36 -10.79
CA ALA A 77 3.04 2.70 -11.14
C ALA A 77 4.55 2.89 -10.89
N TYR A 78 5.06 2.40 -9.75
CA TYR A 78 6.50 2.41 -9.45
C TYR A 78 7.31 1.56 -10.42
N ILE A 79 6.85 0.37 -10.82
CA ILE A 79 7.54 -0.46 -11.82
C ILE A 79 7.60 0.27 -13.17
N ARG A 80 6.55 1.02 -13.54
CA ARG A 80 6.55 1.83 -14.78
C ARG A 80 7.48 3.05 -14.70
N LEU A 81 7.57 3.71 -13.55
CA LEU A 81 8.50 4.82 -13.33
C LEU A 81 9.96 4.35 -13.23
N GLY A 82 10.22 3.24 -12.53
CA GLY A 82 11.55 2.65 -12.38
C GLY A 82 12.11 2.11 -13.70
N LYS A 83 11.28 1.94 -14.73
CA LYS A 83 11.73 1.71 -16.11
C LYS A 83 12.31 2.95 -16.80
N TYR A 84 12.15 4.15 -16.22
CA TYR A 84 12.78 5.40 -16.63
C TYR A 84 14.00 5.79 -15.77
N GLU A 85 14.31 5.04 -14.73
CA GLU A 85 15.56 5.15 -13.96
C GLU A 85 16.52 4.01 -14.30
N GLY A 86 16.53 3.62 -15.58
CA GLY A 86 17.63 2.89 -16.17
C GLY A 86 18.76 3.87 -16.48
N LEU A 87 19.94 3.60 -15.89
CA LEU A 87 21.26 4.22 -16.06
C LEU A 87 21.65 5.31 -15.04
N PRO A 88 22.52 4.99 -14.07
CA PRO A 88 23.73 5.77 -13.91
C PRO A 88 24.64 5.49 -15.12
N GLU A 89 24.61 6.41 -16.07
CA GLU A 89 25.63 6.58 -17.10
C GLU A 89 26.96 6.92 -16.39
N GLY A 90 27.97 6.07 -16.56
CA GLY A 90 29.41 6.32 -16.40
C GLY A 90 29.95 7.17 -15.23
N THR A 91 30.64 6.51 -14.30
CA THR A 91 31.99 6.87 -13.82
C THR A 91 32.61 5.56 -13.31
N GLU A 92 33.28 4.75 -14.13
CA GLU A 92 34.70 4.87 -14.51
C GLU A 92 35.59 5.49 -13.40
N ASN A 93 36.68 4.80 -13.07
CA ASN A 93 37.88 5.22 -12.33
C ASN A 93 37.84 5.42 -10.78
N ASN A 94 37.88 4.30 -10.04
CA ASN A 94 38.75 4.28 -8.85
C ASN A 94 39.58 2.99 -8.80
N THR A 95 40.64 2.98 -9.61
CA THR A 95 41.83 2.15 -9.40
C THR A 95 42.50 2.59 -8.09
N GLY A 96 41.99 2.09 -6.96
CA GLY A 96 42.56 2.27 -5.61
C GLY A 96 43.15 1.00 -5.01
N TRP A 97 43.18 -0.12 -5.75
CA TRP A 97 43.62 -1.43 -5.27
C TRP A 97 44.89 -1.98 -5.96
N LEU A 98 45.66 -1.12 -6.65
CA LEU A 98 46.90 -1.49 -7.34
C LEU A 98 48.07 -0.53 -7.01
N ASN A 99 48.41 -0.40 -5.72
CA ASN A 99 49.72 -0.06 -5.12
C ASN A 99 49.47 0.46 -3.68
N PRO A 100 50.29 0.12 -2.66
CA PRO A 100 51.73 0.34 -2.73
C PRO A 100 52.63 -0.66 -1.99
N ASP A 101 53.85 -0.77 -2.48
CA ASP A 101 55.08 -0.82 -1.68
C ASP A 101 55.05 0.15 -0.48
N MET A 102 54.36 -0.25 0.60
CA MET A 102 54.51 0.31 1.94
C MET A 102 54.45 -0.80 2.99
N LYS A 103 55.35 -1.78 2.86
CA LYS A 103 56.37 -2.16 3.87
C LYS A 103 57.00 -3.51 3.54
#